data_AF-Q9LFJ5-F1
#
_entry.id   AF-Q9LFJ5-F1
#
_cell.length_a   1.000
_cell.length_b   1.000
_cell.length_c   1.000
_cell.angle_alpha   90.00
_cell.angle_beta   90.00
_cell.angle_gamma   90.00
#
_symmetry.space_group_name_H-M   'P 1'
#
loop_
_entity.id
_entity.type
_entity.pdbx_description
1 polymer ?
#
loop_
_entity_poly.entity_id
_entity_poly.type
_entity_poly.pdbx_seq_one_letter_code
_entity_poly.pdbx_strand_id
1 'polypeptide(L)'
;MEKEDGGGDVGAGGIGGIGAGGGKGKGKNVPNELKAEAEARRKAEAEARQKAQQDLPQVDEHPLGVFGDGSYLIKDWRQSHRALLSKIIEQIHAICWALVLGKILEFTYNMNRPIAQHMFLDIDSFAEKVKLKADEINAQKKVITEDMAVGSMKKAFDHVFLKGIEKADGRKKGGGDKVFTIKGRFNEVQNATAIDIANKVDIGPVGITIDMSVGLRKLKDGIYMVPKPKDGAPKHALTIVAYGMTKEDELFFVVQNTWGTIWRVNGEGRMIITDTCHMFYLDEVIDDKKKKGKAPIA
;
A
#
# COMPACT_ATOMS: atom_id res chain seq x y z
N MET A 1 -13.53 -43.93 22.63
CA MET A 1 -14.55 -42.89 22.91
C MET A 1 -13.77 -41.65 23.32
N GLU A 2 -13.24 -40.97 22.31
CA GLU A 2 -12.35 -39.83 22.43
C GLU A 2 -13.17 -38.57 22.67
N LYS A 3 -12.77 -37.77 23.65
CA LYS A 3 -13.16 -36.37 23.77
C LYS A 3 -12.04 -35.56 23.16
N GLU A 4 -12.31 -34.93 22.03
CA GLU A 4 -11.42 -33.95 21.42
C GLU A 4 -11.69 -32.56 22.03
N ASP A 5 -10.59 -31.92 22.41
CA ASP A 5 -10.47 -30.55 22.87
C ASP A 5 -10.64 -29.56 21.70
N GLY A 6 -11.58 -28.61 21.83
CA GLY A 6 -11.78 -27.51 20.89
C GLY A 6 -11.16 -26.22 21.42
N GLY A 7 -9.95 -25.92 20.96
CA GLY A 7 -9.14 -24.79 21.41
C GLY A 7 -9.49 -23.41 20.82
N GLY A 8 -9.15 -22.39 21.62
CA GLY A 8 -8.32 -21.26 21.17
C GLY A 8 -9.01 -20.08 20.47
N ASP A 9 -9.70 -19.27 21.26
CA ASP A 9 -10.02 -17.87 20.95
C ASP A 9 -8.72 -17.04 20.92
N VAL A 10 -8.39 -16.40 19.79
CA VAL A 10 -7.30 -15.42 19.71
C VAL A 10 -7.87 -14.13 19.15
N GLY A 11 -8.04 -13.17 20.07
CA GLY A 11 -8.76 -11.92 19.87
C GLY A 11 -8.16 -11.01 18.81
N ALA A 12 -8.98 -10.67 17.82
CA ALA A 12 -8.83 -9.47 17.03
C ALA A 12 -9.10 -8.25 17.93
N GLY A 13 -8.03 -7.54 18.29
CA GLY A 13 -8.10 -6.29 19.05
C GLY A 13 -9.07 -5.31 18.42
N GLY A 14 -10.11 -4.96 19.18
CA GLY A 14 -11.15 -4.04 18.78
C GLY A 14 -10.65 -2.61 18.73
N ILE A 15 -11.03 -1.89 17.67
CA ILE A 15 -10.96 -0.43 17.62
C ILE A 15 -12.39 0.06 17.33
N GLY A 16 -12.95 0.75 18.32
CA GLY A 16 -14.29 1.33 18.30
C GLY A 16 -14.41 2.50 17.33
N GLY A 17 -15.64 2.72 16.84
CA GLY A 17 -15.98 3.82 15.94
C GLY A 17 -17.48 3.93 15.66
N ILE A 18 -18.18 4.50 16.65
CA ILE A 18 -19.44 5.27 16.69
C ILE A 18 -20.30 5.35 15.41
N GLY A 19 -21.59 5.03 15.56
CA GLY A 19 -22.63 5.30 14.57
C GLY A 19 -23.18 6.73 14.60
N ALA A 20 -23.64 7.17 13.43
CA ALA A 20 -24.71 8.14 13.22
C ALA A 20 -25.72 7.45 12.28
N GLY A 21 -27.02 7.37 12.54
CA GLY A 21 -27.88 8.36 13.16
C GLY A 21 -28.70 9.05 12.06
N GLY A 22 -29.92 8.55 11.83
CA GLY A 22 -31.07 9.37 11.41
C GLY A 22 -31.14 9.88 9.97
N GLY A 23 -32.00 9.26 9.16
CA GLY A 23 -32.38 9.81 7.86
C GLY A 23 -33.50 9.05 7.14
N LYS A 24 -34.64 8.77 7.81
CA LYS A 24 -35.90 8.41 7.12
C LYS A 24 -36.47 9.68 6.46
N GLY A 25 -35.88 10.10 5.35
CA GLY A 25 -36.47 11.09 4.45
C GLY A 25 -37.20 10.39 3.32
N LYS A 26 -38.52 10.63 3.19
CA LYS A 26 -39.29 10.29 1.98
C LYS A 26 -38.69 11.07 0.80
N GLY A 27 -37.81 10.41 0.03
CA GLY A 27 -37.22 10.98 -1.17
C GLY A 27 -38.28 11.16 -2.25
N LYS A 28 -38.61 12.42 -2.54
CA LYS A 28 -39.36 12.86 -3.72
C LYS A 28 -38.77 12.21 -4.99
N ASN A 29 -39.63 11.84 -5.94
CA ASN A 29 -39.24 11.31 -7.25
C ASN A 29 -38.12 12.16 -7.85
N VAL A 30 -36.90 11.62 -7.91
CA VAL A 30 -35.83 12.17 -8.73
C VAL A 30 -36.32 12.04 -10.19
N PRO A 31 -36.36 13.14 -10.97
CA PRO A 31 -36.76 13.10 -12.36
C PRO A 31 -36.04 11.97 -13.12
N ASN A 32 -36.79 11.26 -13.98
CA ASN A 32 -36.27 10.13 -14.76
C ASN A 32 -35.02 10.51 -15.57
N GLU A 33 -34.96 11.77 -16.02
CA GLU A 33 -33.82 12.36 -16.76
C GLU A 33 -32.53 12.34 -15.95
N LEU A 34 -32.54 12.78 -14.68
CA LEU A 34 -31.33 12.78 -13.84
C LEU A 34 -30.79 11.36 -13.58
N LYS A 35 -31.68 10.36 -13.50
CA LYS A 35 -31.27 8.95 -13.41
C LYS A 35 -30.65 8.46 -14.71
N ALA A 36 -31.29 8.77 -15.85
CA ALA A 36 -30.79 8.41 -17.17
C ALA A 36 -29.43 9.07 -17.47
N GLU A 37 -29.24 10.34 -17.13
CA GLU A 37 -27.97 11.06 -17.25
C GLU A 37 -26.86 10.44 -16.38
N ALA A 38 -27.19 10.10 -15.13
CA ALA A 38 -26.23 9.45 -14.23
C ALA A 38 -25.86 8.03 -14.71
N GLU A 39 -26.79 7.31 -15.33
CA GLU A 39 -26.53 6.00 -15.93
C GLU A 39 -25.70 6.11 -17.22
N ALA A 40 -26.03 7.05 -18.11
CA ALA A 40 -25.27 7.33 -19.32
C ALA A 40 -23.83 7.74 -18.98
N ARG A 41 -23.62 8.60 -17.97
CA ARG A 41 -22.30 8.98 -17.50
C ARG A 41 -21.50 7.78 -16.97
N ARG A 42 -22.11 6.92 -16.15
CA ARG A 42 -21.47 5.68 -15.66
C ARG A 42 -21.08 4.74 -16.80
N LYS A 43 -21.93 4.62 -17.83
CA LYS A 43 -21.64 3.79 -19.00
C LYS A 43 -20.48 4.36 -19.82
N ALA A 44 -20.49 5.66 -20.09
CA ALA A 44 -19.40 6.33 -20.81
C ALA A 44 -18.07 6.24 -20.05
N GLU A 45 -18.10 6.39 -18.71
CA GLU A 45 -16.93 6.19 -17.85
C GLU A 45 -16.41 4.75 -17.90
N ALA A 46 -17.30 3.74 -17.92
CA ALA A 46 -16.92 2.34 -18.06
C ALA A 46 -16.31 2.02 -19.44
N GLU A 47 -16.90 2.53 -20.52
CA GLU A 47 -16.39 2.38 -21.89
C GLU A 47 -15.01 3.04 -22.05
N ALA A 48 -14.83 4.25 -21.50
CA ALA A 48 -13.54 4.94 -21.51
C ALA A 48 -12.46 4.16 -20.74
N ARG A 49 -12.81 3.54 -19.61
CA ARG A 49 -11.90 2.67 -18.85
C ARG A 49 -11.51 1.42 -19.63
N GLN A 50 -12.47 0.76 -20.28
CA GLN A 50 -12.19 -0.39 -21.13
C GLN A 50 -11.24 -0.04 -22.27
N LYS A 51 -11.50 1.08 -22.97
CA LYS A 51 -10.63 1.54 -24.05
C LYS A 51 -9.21 1.82 -23.55
N ALA A 52 -9.07 2.49 -22.42
CA ALA A 52 -7.76 2.81 -21.87
C ALA A 52 -7.04 1.56 -21.31
N GLN A 53 -7.78 0.53 -20.88
CA GLN A 53 -7.21 -0.79 -20.54
C GLN A 53 -6.72 -1.55 -21.77
N GLN A 54 -7.37 -1.40 -22.94
CA GLN A 54 -6.91 -1.99 -24.19
C GLN A 54 -5.57 -1.39 -24.68
N ASP A 55 -5.28 -0.14 -24.30
CA ASP A 55 -4.02 0.54 -24.62
C ASP A 55 -2.85 0.16 -23.68
N LEU A 56 -3.11 -0.64 -22.63
CA LEU A 56 -2.03 -1.20 -21.80
C LEU A 56 -1.18 -2.15 -22.65
N PRO A 57 0.14 -2.28 -22.35
CA PRO A 57 1.02 -3.17 -23.10
C PRO A 57 0.43 -4.58 -23.20
N GLN A 58 0.21 -5.05 -24.43
CA GLN A 58 -0.21 -6.44 -24.64
C GLN A 58 0.94 -7.36 -24.25
N VAL A 59 0.62 -8.43 -23.51
CA VAL A 59 1.62 -9.39 -23.01
C VAL A 59 2.20 -10.16 -24.19
N ASP A 60 3.50 -9.99 -24.44
CA ASP A 60 4.23 -10.86 -25.35
C ASP A 60 4.46 -12.25 -24.70
N GLU A 61 3.84 -13.23 -25.34
CA GLU A 61 3.94 -14.70 -25.32
C GLU A 61 3.65 -15.57 -24.09
N HIS A 62 3.82 -15.20 -22.81
CA HIS A 62 3.30 -16.06 -21.72
C HIS A 62 2.94 -15.28 -20.45
N PRO A 63 1.71 -15.44 -19.90
CA PRO A 63 1.35 -14.81 -18.63
C PRO A 63 2.27 -15.30 -17.50
N LEU A 64 2.77 -14.36 -16.69
CA LEU A 64 3.72 -14.65 -15.59
C LEU A 64 3.14 -15.61 -14.53
N GLY A 65 1.81 -15.73 -14.50
CA GLY A 65 1.06 -16.74 -13.77
C GLY A 65 -0.42 -16.66 -14.14
N VAL A 66 -1.08 -17.82 -14.19
CA VAL A 66 -2.53 -17.94 -14.43
C VAL A 66 -3.18 -18.40 -13.13
N PHE A 67 -4.17 -17.65 -12.67
CA PHE A 67 -5.00 -18.02 -11.53
C PHE A 67 -6.03 -19.07 -11.94
N GLY A 68 -6.51 -19.88 -11.00
CA GLY A 68 -7.51 -20.93 -11.29
C GLY A 68 -8.85 -20.43 -11.86
N ASP A 69 -9.10 -19.12 -11.81
CA ASP A 69 -10.28 -18.46 -12.40
C ASP A 69 -10.04 -17.92 -13.83
N GLY A 70 -8.85 -18.13 -14.41
CA GLY A 70 -8.48 -17.63 -15.74
C GLY A 70 -7.89 -16.22 -15.75
N SER A 71 -7.80 -15.55 -14.60
CA SER A 71 -7.06 -14.28 -14.51
C SER A 71 -5.57 -14.52 -14.73
N TYR A 72 -4.86 -13.54 -15.26
CA TYR A 72 -3.43 -13.64 -15.52
C TYR A 72 -2.66 -12.38 -15.12
N LEU A 73 -1.37 -12.52 -14.80
CA LEU A 73 -0.49 -11.40 -14.44
C LEU A 73 0.20 -10.82 -15.67
N ILE A 74 0.21 -9.49 -15.76
CA ILE A 74 1.00 -8.72 -16.74
C ILE A 74 2.36 -8.36 -16.13
N LYS A 75 2.38 -7.92 -14.87
CA LYS A 75 3.59 -7.52 -14.14
C LYS A 75 3.58 -8.13 -12.75
N ASP A 76 4.69 -8.74 -12.33
CA ASP A 76 4.85 -9.27 -10.97
C ASP A 76 6.27 -9.07 -10.40
N TRP A 77 6.41 -8.14 -9.45
CA TRP A 77 7.69 -7.92 -8.78
C TRP A 77 8.10 -9.06 -7.86
N ARG A 78 7.15 -9.89 -7.37
CA ARG A 78 7.45 -10.99 -6.45
C ARG A 78 8.25 -12.10 -7.13
N GLN A 79 8.01 -12.31 -8.43
CA GLN A 79 8.73 -13.31 -9.21
C GLN A 79 10.20 -12.90 -9.42
N SER A 80 10.44 -11.65 -9.79
CA SER A 80 11.79 -11.12 -10.05
C SER A 80 12.57 -10.79 -8.76
N HIS A 81 11.88 -10.43 -7.67
CA HIS A 81 12.49 -9.92 -6.44
C HIS A 81 11.96 -10.63 -5.18
N ARG A 82 11.86 -11.97 -5.25
CA ARG A 82 11.34 -12.80 -4.16
C ARG A 82 12.00 -12.53 -2.80
N ALA A 83 13.31 -12.29 -2.78
CA ALA A 83 14.06 -11.99 -1.56
C ALA A 83 13.56 -10.70 -0.84
N LEU A 84 13.01 -9.74 -1.58
CA LEU A 84 12.53 -8.46 -1.06
C LEU A 84 11.04 -8.46 -0.75
N LEU A 85 10.24 -9.29 -1.43
CA LEU A 85 8.78 -9.23 -1.35
C LEU A 85 8.12 -10.48 -0.74
N SER A 86 8.85 -11.57 -0.49
CA SER A 86 8.27 -12.80 0.09
C SER A 86 7.92 -12.70 1.57
N LYS A 87 8.57 -11.81 2.32
CA LYS A 87 8.27 -11.61 3.73
C LYS A 87 7.00 -10.77 3.87
N ILE A 88 5.97 -11.41 4.39
CA ILE A 88 4.72 -10.77 4.80
C ILE A 88 4.93 -10.19 6.19
N ILE A 89 4.50 -8.94 6.35
CA ILE A 89 4.69 -8.18 7.59
C ILE A 89 3.42 -8.32 8.42
N GLU A 90 3.59 -8.45 9.73
CA GLU A 90 2.51 -8.35 10.71
C GLU A 90 2.74 -7.11 11.56
N GLN A 91 1.81 -6.15 11.46
CA GLN A 91 1.84 -4.93 12.24
C GLN A 91 1.33 -5.22 13.65
N ILE A 92 1.96 -4.59 14.65
CA ILE A 92 1.52 -4.66 16.05
C ILE A 92 0.82 -3.35 16.46
N HIS A 93 1.20 -2.22 15.85
CA HIS A 93 0.61 -0.90 16.08
C HIS A 93 -0.14 -0.39 14.83
N ALA A 94 -0.83 0.76 14.91
CA ALA A 94 -1.49 1.39 13.76
C ALA A 94 -0.48 2.09 12.81
N ILE A 95 0.53 1.34 12.35
CA ILE A 95 1.69 1.82 11.59
C ILE A 95 1.75 1.25 10.16
N CYS A 96 0.63 0.79 9.60
CA CYS A 96 0.58 0.29 8.22
C CYS A 96 1.19 1.28 7.21
N TRP A 97 0.96 2.58 7.42
CA TRP A 97 1.56 3.65 6.63
C TRP A 97 3.10 3.63 6.64
N ALA A 98 3.73 3.35 7.79
CA ALA A 98 5.17 3.29 7.94
C ALA A 98 5.74 2.02 7.31
N LEU A 99 5.07 0.89 7.52
CA LEU A 99 5.43 -0.42 6.96
C LEU A 99 5.39 -0.40 5.43
N VAL A 100 4.36 0.19 4.82
CA VAL A 100 4.27 0.31 3.36
C VAL A 100 5.36 1.24 2.82
N LEU A 101 5.60 2.39 3.46
CA LEU A 101 6.70 3.29 3.06
C LEU A 101 8.07 2.63 3.14
N GLY A 102 8.33 1.98 4.27
CA GLY A 102 9.56 1.24 4.52
C GLY A 102 9.79 0.19 3.45
N LYS A 103 8.77 -0.62 3.16
CA LYS A 103 8.83 -1.69 2.16
C LYS A 103 9.12 -1.17 0.75
N ILE A 104 8.45 -0.09 0.31
CA ILE A 104 8.71 0.51 -1.01
C ILE A 104 10.14 1.06 -1.08
N LEU A 105 10.61 1.70 -0.01
CA LEU A 105 11.96 2.26 0.06
C LEU A 105 13.04 1.17 0.07
N GLU A 106 12.87 0.14 0.89
CA GLU A 106 13.74 -1.04 0.93
C GLU A 106 13.79 -1.72 -0.43
N PHE A 107 12.63 -1.97 -1.04
CA PHE A 107 12.55 -2.58 -2.37
C PHE A 107 13.38 -1.79 -3.37
N THR A 108 13.09 -0.49 -3.51
CA THR A 108 13.72 0.34 -4.55
C THR A 108 15.22 0.52 -4.30
N TYR A 109 15.63 0.61 -3.04
CA TYR A 109 17.06 0.70 -2.70
C TYR A 109 17.82 -0.60 -3.00
N ASN A 110 17.17 -1.76 -2.81
CA ASN A 110 17.80 -3.07 -2.88
C ASN A 110 17.63 -3.78 -4.24
N MET A 111 16.65 -3.40 -5.07
CA MET A 111 16.23 -4.18 -6.24
C MET A 111 17.38 -4.50 -7.22
N ASN A 112 18.34 -3.58 -7.37
CA ASN A 112 19.50 -3.73 -8.26
C ASN A 112 20.79 -4.11 -7.50
N ARG A 113 20.68 -4.60 -6.26
CA ARG A 113 21.82 -4.94 -5.40
C ARG A 113 21.92 -6.45 -5.16
N PRO A 114 23.14 -7.00 -5.06
CA PRO A 114 23.34 -8.36 -4.56
C PRO A 114 22.74 -8.53 -3.16
N ILE A 115 22.22 -9.72 -2.85
CA ILE A 115 21.57 -10.04 -1.57
C ILE A 115 22.46 -9.68 -0.36
N ALA A 116 23.77 -9.94 -0.46
CA ALA A 116 24.73 -9.61 0.61
C ALA A 116 24.84 -8.10 0.92
N GLN A 117 24.38 -7.25 0.00
CA GLN A 117 24.35 -5.78 0.14
C GLN A 117 22.96 -5.25 0.47
N HIS A 118 21.96 -6.12 0.66
CA HIS A 118 20.61 -5.69 0.99
C HIS A 118 20.60 -4.98 2.34
N MET A 119 19.80 -3.92 2.38
CA MET A 119 19.63 -3.06 3.53
C MET A 119 18.19 -3.08 3.98
N PHE A 120 18.00 -3.46 5.24
CA PHE A 120 16.72 -3.45 5.92
C PHE A 120 16.65 -2.26 6.89
N LEU A 121 15.47 -1.72 7.06
CA LEU A 121 15.17 -0.47 7.74
C LEU A 121 14.47 -0.71 9.07
N ASP A 122 14.76 0.14 10.06
CA ASP A 122 14.07 0.16 11.34
C ASP A 122 12.76 0.95 11.21
N ILE A 123 11.68 0.25 10.87
CA ILE A 123 10.39 0.87 10.59
C ILE A 123 9.66 1.27 11.87
N ASP A 124 9.85 0.55 12.98
CA ASP A 124 9.25 0.89 14.26
C ASP A 124 9.83 2.18 14.81
N SER A 125 11.17 2.31 14.82
CA SER A 125 11.85 3.55 15.21
C SER A 125 11.46 4.72 14.29
N PHE A 126 11.30 4.47 12.99
CA PHE A 126 10.79 5.48 12.07
C PHE A 126 9.37 5.93 12.43
N ALA A 127 8.46 4.99 12.69
CA ALA A 127 7.09 5.29 13.08
C ALA A 127 7.05 6.13 14.36
N GLU A 128 7.84 5.76 15.37
CA GLU A 128 7.99 6.50 16.63
C GLU A 128 8.51 7.91 16.40
N LYS A 129 9.59 8.09 15.62
CA LYS A 129 10.17 9.42 15.34
C LYS A 129 9.26 10.34 14.52
N VAL A 130 8.30 9.79 13.79
CA VAL A 130 7.24 10.56 13.12
C VAL A 130 6.13 10.93 14.11
N LYS A 131 5.78 10.05 15.04
CA LYS A 131 4.60 10.21 15.89
C LYS A 131 4.87 10.89 17.23
N LEU A 132 5.96 10.54 17.88
CA LEU A 132 6.35 10.97 19.20
C LEU A 132 7.34 12.14 19.14
N LYS A 133 7.39 12.92 20.21
CA LYS A 133 8.45 13.90 20.42
C LYS A 133 9.73 13.22 20.93
N ALA A 134 10.86 13.91 20.82
CA ALA A 134 12.15 13.36 21.23
C ALA A 134 12.22 13.04 22.73
N ASP A 135 11.61 13.87 23.58
CA ASP A 135 11.48 13.64 25.01
C ASP A 135 10.61 12.42 25.33
N GLU A 136 9.52 12.20 24.59
CA GLU A 136 8.67 11.00 24.75
C GLU A 136 9.39 9.70 24.38
N ILE A 137 10.18 9.72 23.31
CA ILE A 137 11.02 8.59 22.89
C ILE A 137 12.10 8.31 23.94
N ASN A 138 12.80 9.36 24.39
CA ASN A 138 13.86 9.23 25.41
C ASN A 138 13.31 8.73 26.75
N ALA A 139 12.08 9.10 27.10
CA ALA A 139 11.37 8.62 28.28
C ALA A 139 10.78 7.20 28.11
N GLN A 140 10.97 6.55 26.95
CA GLN A 140 10.40 5.24 26.61
C GLN A 140 8.89 5.19 26.90
N LYS A 141 8.18 6.27 26.53
CA LYS A 141 6.73 6.36 26.75
C LYS A 141 6.06 5.14 26.15
N LYS A 142 5.20 4.48 26.94
CA LYS A 142 4.39 3.35 26.47
C LYS A 142 3.57 3.79 25.25
N VAL A 143 3.79 3.12 24.13
CA VAL A 143 3.08 3.37 22.88
C VAL A 143 1.70 2.74 22.96
N ILE A 144 0.66 3.52 22.64
CA ILE A 144 -0.70 3.04 22.44
C ILE A 144 -0.91 2.87 20.94
N THR A 145 -1.47 1.74 20.51
CA THR A 145 -1.62 1.35 19.11
C THR A 145 -2.27 2.44 18.26
N GLU A 146 -3.40 2.98 18.71
CA GLU A 146 -4.19 3.98 17.99
C GLU A 146 -3.44 5.32 17.86
N ASP A 147 -2.64 5.68 18.86
CA ASP A 147 -1.85 6.92 18.85
C ASP A 147 -0.83 6.93 17.71
N MET A 148 -0.45 5.77 17.17
CA MET A 148 0.50 5.65 16.07
C MET A 148 -0.10 5.88 14.68
N ALA A 149 -1.43 5.99 14.57
CA ALA A 149 -2.08 6.34 13.31
C ALA A 149 -1.73 7.77 12.87
N VAL A 150 -1.64 8.02 11.56
CA VAL A 150 -1.42 9.36 11.00
C VAL A 150 -2.67 9.86 10.30
N GLY A 151 -2.98 11.16 10.45
CA GLY A 151 -4.06 11.80 9.69
C GLY A 151 -3.65 12.22 8.28
N SER A 152 -2.35 12.23 7.98
CA SER A 152 -1.79 12.56 6.66
C SER A 152 -0.39 11.96 6.52
N MET A 153 -0.01 11.60 5.29
CA MET A 153 1.31 11.08 4.95
C MET A 153 2.39 12.17 4.92
N LYS A 154 2.04 13.46 4.93
CA LYS A 154 3.00 14.57 4.74
C LYS A 154 4.18 14.51 5.70
N LYS A 155 3.93 14.35 7.01
CA LYS A 155 5.00 14.32 8.02
C LYS A 155 5.92 13.11 7.83
N ALA A 156 5.35 11.97 7.42
CA ALA A 156 6.11 10.77 7.12
C ALA A 156 7.01 10.97 5.88
N PHE A 157 6.46 11.53 4.80
CA PHE A 157 7.23 11.85 3.60
C PHE A 157 8.35 12.85 3.88
N ASP A 158 8.05 13.94 4.59
CA ASP A 158 9.04 14.94 4.98
C ASP A 158 10.16 14.31 5.83
N HIS A 159 9.82 13.36 6.71
CA HIS A 159 10.81 12.63 7.50
C HIS A 159 11.71 11.78 6.61
N VAL A 160 11.15 10.97 5.70
CA VAL A 160 11.92 10.14 4.75
C VAL A 160 12.80 11.00 3.84
N PHE A 161 12.31 12.16 3.41
CA PHE A 161 13.04 13.09 2.55
C PHE A 161 14.20 13.79 3.28
N LEU A 162 13.92 14.38 4.45
CA LEU A 162 14.88 15.23 5.15
C LEU A 162 15.88 14.41 5.99
N LYS A 163 15.38 13.40 6.69
CA LYS A 163 16.14 12.60 7.67
C LYS A 163 16.47 11.20 7.16
N GLY A 164 15.54 10.58 6.44
CA GLY A 164 15.64 9.19 6.01
C GLY A 164 15.20 8.21 7.09
N ILE A 165 15.25 6.92 6.77
CA ILE A 165 14.95 5.83 7.69
C ILE A 165 16.25 5.12 8.03
N GLU A 166 16.47 4.88 9.32
CA GLU A 166 17.65 4.22 9.84
C GLU A 166 17.68 2.74 9.50
N LYS A 167 18.89 2.19 9.40
CA LYS A 167 19.09 0.77 9.18
C LYS A 167 18.73 -0.04 10.42
N ALA A 168 18.02 -1.16 10.22
CA ALA A 168 17.53 -2.04 11.29
C ALA A 168 18.61 -2.58 12.25
N ASP A 169 19.85 -2.77 11.76
CA ASP A 169 20.95 -3.26 12.59
C ASP A 169 21.74 -2.13 13.29
N GLY A 170 21.28 -0.88 13.20
CA GLY A 170 21.90 0.27 13.84
C GLY A 170 23.30 0.61 13.32
N ARG A 171 23.78 0.02 12.21
CA ARG A 171 25.15 0.26 11.73
C ARG A 171 25.40 1.76 11.48
N LYS A 172 26.42 2.27 12.16
CA LYS A 172 26.95 3.62 12.03
C LYS A 172 27.66 3.84 10.70
N LYS A 173 27.55 5.04 10.13
CA LYS A 173 28.24 5.43 8.88
C LYS A 173 29.73 5.66 9.18
N GLY A 174 30.60 4.72 8.79
CA GLY A 174 32.05 4.89 8.78
C GLY A 174 32.68 5.26 10.14
N GLY A 175 32.27 4.60 11.22
CA GLY A 175 32.80 4.85 12.57
C GLY A 175 32.32 6.15 13.25
N GLY A 176 31.50 6.97 12.58
CA GLY A 176 30.91 8.17 13.17
C GLY A 176 29.64 7.88 13.98
N ASP A 177 29.10 8.88 14.69
CA ASP A 177 27.95 8.68 15.57
C ASP A 177 26.58 8.59 14.87
N LYS A 178 26.53 8.82 13.56
CA LYS A 178 25.28 8.79 12.80
C LYS A 178 25.03 7.40 12.24
N VAL A 179 23.86 6.84 12.58
CA VAL A 179 23.34 5.62 11.97
C VAL A 179 23.14 5.87 10.48
N PHE A 180 23.42 4.85 9.67
CA PHE A 180 23.15 4.93 8.23
C PHE A 180 21.65 5.05 7.99
N THR A 181 21.26 6.03 7.16
CA THR A 181 19.86 6.26 6.77
C THR A 181 19.68 6.16 5.27
N ILE A 182 18.57 5.59 4.81
CA ILE A 182 18.12 5.68 3.41
C ILE A 182 17.10 6.81 3.31
N LYS A 183 17.34 7.75 2.40
CA LYS A 183 16.42 8.84 2.09
C LYS A 183 15.69 8.57 0.78
N GLY A 184 14.49 9.10 0.68
CA GLY A 184 13.64 8.94 -0.50
C GLY A 184 12.68 10.10 -0.67
N ARG A 185 12.26 10.34 -1.91
CA ARG A 185 11.20 11.29 -2.23
C ARG A 185 9.94 10.51 -2.59
N PHE A 186 8.93 10.59 -1.74
CA PHE A 186 7.62 10.04 -2.04
C PHE A 186 6.73 11.12 -2.67
N ASN A 187 5.91 10.70 -3.61
CA ASN A 187 4.83 11.50 -4.18
C ASN A 187 3.49 10.82 -3.87
N GLU A 188 2.45 11.62 -3.64
CA GLU A 188 1.09 11.17 -3.42
C GLU A 188 0.19 11.71 -4.53
N VAL A 189 -0.69 10.84 -5.04
CA VAL A 189 -1.68 11.16 -6.07
C VAL A 189 -3.04 10.83 -5.51
N GLN A 190 -3.84 11.90 -5.33
CA GLN A 190 -5.23 11.78 -4.93
C GLN A 190 -6.06 11.33 -6.13
N ASN A 191 -7.03 10.44 -5.90
CA ASN A 191 -7.97 9.98 -6.93
C ASN A 191 -7.29 9.42 -8.20
N ALA A 192 -6.22 8.64 -8.05
CA ALA A 192 -5.60 7.92 -9.15
C ALA A 192 -6.55 6.86 -9.71
N THR A 193 -6.64 6.78 -11.04
CA THR A 193 -7.35 5.71 -11.74
C THR A 193 -6.58 4.39 -11.63
N ALA A 194 -7.23 3.27 -11.96
CA ALA A 194 -6.53 1.99 -12.04
C ALA A 194 -5.34 2.03 -13.03
N ILE A 195 -5.46 2.77 -14.13
CA ILE A 195 -4.38 2.88 -15.13
C ILE A 195 -3.21 3.71 -14.59
N ASP A 196 -3.48 4.81 -13.89
CA ASP A 196 -2.42 5.60 -13.22
C ASP A 196 -1.61 4.73 -12.26
N ILE A 197 -2.30 3.85 -11.53
CA ILE A 197 -1.67 2.91 -10.60
C ILE A 197 -0.84 1.87 -11.36
N ALA A 198 -1.38 1.23 -12.39
CA ALA A 198 -0.65 0.23 -13.19
C ALA A 198 0.65 0.81 -13.79
N ASN A 199 0.57 2.00 -14.37
CA ASN A 199 1.73 2.71 -14.91
C ASN A 199 2.83 2.96 -13.86
N LYS A 200 2.45 3.18 -12.59
CA LYS A 200 3.42 3.30 -11.49
C LYS A 200 3.94 1.94 -11.02
N VAL A 201 3.09 0.91 -11.03
CA VAL A 201 3.50 -0.46 -10.68
C VAL A 201 4.53 -1.01 -11.68
N ASP A 202 4.52 -0.59 -12.93
CA ASP A 202 5.55 -0.97 -13.90
C ASP A 202 6.98 -0.56 -13.50
N ILE A 203 7.11 0.50 -12.69
CA ILE A 203 8.37 1.06 -12.22
C ILE A 203 8.80 0.43 -10.89
N GLY A 204 7.85 0.16 -10.00
CA GLY A 204 8.11 -0.46 -8.70
C GLY A 204 6.84 -0.62 -7.86
N PRO A 205 6.91 -1.22 -6.66
CA PRO A 205 5.76 -1.33 -5.76
C PRO A 205 5.15 0.04 -5.43
N VAL A 206 3.82 0.07 -5.37
CA VAL A 206 3.03 1.29 -5.14
C VAL A 206 2.27 1.15 -3.83
N GLY A 207 2.25 2.20 -3.02
CA GLY A 207 1.40 2.27 -1.85
C GLY A 207 0.01 2.77 -2.22
N ILE A 208 -1.03 2.20 -1.64
CA ILE A 208 -2.41 2.72 -1.74
C ILE A 208 -3.00 2.89 -0.35
N THR A 209 -3.96 3.79 -0.21
CA THR A 209 -4.80 3.87 0.98
C THR A 209 -6.26 3.59 0.64
N ILE A 210 -6.88 2.66 1.35
CA ILE A 210 -8.27 2.26 1.13
C ILE A 210 -9.09 2.42 2.41
N ASP A 211 -10.40 2.60 2.23
CA ASP A 211 -11.32 2.69 3.36
C ASP A 211 -11.42 1.34 4.09
N MET A 212 -11.26 1.39 5.41
CA MET A 212 -11.44 0.21 6.26
C MET A 212 -12.90 -0.22 6.25
N SER A 213 -13.17 -1.38 5.64
CA SER A 213 -14.50 -1.96 5.55
C SER A 213 -14.55 -3.37 6.15
N VAL A 214 -15.76 -3.84 6.48
CA VAL A 214 -15.98 -5.23 6.89
C VAL A 214 -15.60 -6.19 5.76
N GLY A 215 -15.85 -5.80 4.50
CA GLY A 215 -15.49 -6.61 3.33
C GLY A 215 -13.98 -6.83 3.20
N LEU A 216 -13.19 -5.77 3.42
CA LEU A 216 -11.72 -5.88 3.43
C LEU A 216 -11.22 -6.78 4.56
N ARG A 217 -11.78 -6.62 5.78
CA ARG A 217 -11.39 -7.42 6.96
C ARG A 217 -11.72 -8.90 6.81
N LYS A 218 -12.84 -9.22 6.15
CA LYS A 218 -13.35 -10.58 5.99
C LYS A 218 -13.04 -11.19 4.61
N LEU A 219 -12.16 -10.58 3.84
CA LEU A 219 -11.81 -11.07 2.50
C LEU A 219 -11.20 -12.48 2.62
N LYS A 220 -11.89 -13.49 2.10
CA LYS A 220 -11.43 -14.89 2.08
C LYS A 220 -10.92 -15.26 0.70
N ASP A 221 -11.81 -15.26 -0.30
CA ASP A 221 -11.50 -15.61 -1.68
C ASP A 221 -12.00 -14.54 -2.66
N GLY A 222 -11.57 -14.67 -3.92
CA GLY A 222 -11.99 -13.77 -4.99
C GLY A 222 -11.14 -12.51 -5.10
N ILE A 223 -11.72 -11.50 -5.75
CA ILE A 223 -11.12 -10.18 -6.00
C ILE A 223 -11.97 -9.14 -5.26
N TYR A 224 -11.33 -8.33 -4.42
CA TYR A 224 -12.02 -7.30 -3.65
C TYR A 224 -12.26 -6.06 -4.50
N MET A 225 -13.52 -5.64 -4.59
CA MET A 225 -13.92 -4.42 -5.28
C MET A 225 -13.67 -3.22 -4.36
N VAL A 226 -12.62 -2.45 -4.64
CA VAL A 226 -12.24 -1.28 -3.85
C VAL A 226 -13.14 -0.10 -4.26
N PRO A 227 -13.99 0.40 -3.35
CA PRO A 227 -14.84 1.56 -3.63
C PRO A 227 -14.00 2.84 -3.67
N LYS A 228 -14.57 3.89 -4.29
CA LYS A 228 -14.01 5.25 -4.19
C LYS A 228 -13.80 5.66 -2.73
N PRO A 229 -12.65 6.26 -2.37
CA PRO A 229 -12.40 6.78 -1.04
C PRO A 229 -13.50 7.74 -0.58
N LYS A 230 -13.92 7.58 0.68
CA LYS A 230 -14.87 8.49 1.34
C LYS A 230 -14.15 9.42 2.30
N ASP A 231 -14.57 10.68 2.34
CA ASP A 231 -14.07 11.63 3.32
C ASP A 231 -14.42 11.17 4.75
N GLY A 232 -13.46 11.31 5.67
CA GLY A 232 -13.62 10.95 7.07
C GLY A 232 -13.62 9.44 7.39
N ALA A 233 -13.62 8.56 6.39
CA ALA A 233 -13.52 7.11 6.64
C ALA A 233 -12.12 6.74 7.16
N PRO A 234 -12.01 5.83 8.16
CA PRO A 234 -10.72 5.30 8.57
C PRO A 234 -10.00 4.64 7.38
N LYS A 235 -8.73 4.96 7.19
CA LYS A 235 -7.93 4.48 6.06
C LYS A 235 -6.96 3.38 6.50
N HIS A 236 -6.60 2.51 5.58
CA HIS A 236 -5.55 1.50 5.75
C HIS A 236 -4.63 1.48 4.53
N ALA A 237 -3.33 1.39 4.77
CA ALA A 237 -2.32 1.38 3.72
C ALA A 237 -1.99 -0.06 3.29
N LEU A 238 -1.87 -0.29 1.99
CA LEU A 238 -1.46 -1.55 1.38
C LEU A 238 -0.35 -1.32 0.36
N THR A 239 0.42 -2.37 0.05
CA THR A 239 1.41 -2.34 -1.03
C THR A 239 0.91 -3.10 -2.24
N ILE A 240 0.77 -2.48 -3.40
CA ILE A 240 0.61 -3.16 -4.68
C ILE A 240 1.97 -3.63 -5.18
N VAL A 241 2.07 -4.91 -5.53
CA VAL A 241 3.31 -5.56 -5.99
C VAL A 241 3.19 -6.20 -7.38
N ALA A 242 1.98 -6.32 -7.90
CA ALA A 242 1.70 -6.90 -9.21
C ALA A 242 0.37 -6.37 -9.76
N TYR A 243 0.16 -6.47 -11.07
CA TYR A 243 -1.13 -6.27 -11.70
C TYR A 243 -1.33 -7.23 -12.87
N GLY A 244 -2.58 -7.39 -13.29
CA GLY A 244 -2.97 -8.32 -14.34
C GLY A 244 -4.40 -8.08 -14.80
N MET A 245 -4.91 -8.98 -15.63
CA MET A 245 -6.28 -8.91 -16.15
C MET A 245 -7.08 -10.14 -15.71
N THR A 246 -8.35 -9.92 -15.37
CA THR A 246 -9.29 -11.03 -15.19
C THR A 246 -9.59 -11.70 -16.54
N LYS A 247 -10.32 -12.81 -16.50
CA LYS A 247 -10.80 -13.47 -17.71
C LYS A 247 -11.75 -12.57 -18.53
N GLU A 248 -12.40 -11.62 -17.88
CA GLU A 248 -13.30 -10.63 -18.45
C GLU A 248 -12.58 -9.32 -18.85
N ASP A 249 -11.25 -9.35 -18.98
CA ASP A 249 -10.40 -8.21 -19.33
C ASP A 249 -10.53 -7.02 -18.36
N GLU A 250 -10.74 -7.29 -17.07
CA GLU A 250 -10.74 -6.26 -16.03
C GLU A 250 -9.38 -6.17 -15.32
N LEU A 251 -8.80 -4.98 -15.26
CA LEU A 251 -7.54 -4.72 -14.57
C LEU A 251 -7.67 -4.98 -13.06
N PHE A 252 -6.87 -5.89 -12.53
CA PHE A 252 -6.76 -6.17 -11.11
C PHE A 252 -5.31 -6.01 -10.60
N PHE A 253 -5.18 -5.80 -9.30
CA PHE A 253 -3.92 -5.65 -8.59
C PHE A 253 -3.73 -6.78 -7.58
N VAL A 254 -2.48 -7.21 -7.39
CA VAL A 254 -2.09 -8.01 -6.24
C VAL A 254 -1.50 -7.09 -5.18
N VAL A 255 -2.06 -7.17 -3.97
CA VAL A 255 -1.65 -6.38 -2.82
C VAL A 255 -1.08 -7.25 -1.73
N GLN A 256 -0.15 -6.70 -0.97
CA GLN A 256 0.34 -7.26 0.28
C GLN A 256 -0.17 -6.39 1.43
N ASN A 257 -0.75 -7.07 2.42
CA ASN A 257 -1.24 -6.46 3.64
C ASN A 257 -0.17 -6.54 4.75
N THR A 258 -0.42 -5.84 5.84
CA THR A 258 0.42 -5.80 7.05
C THR A 258 -0.27 -6.48 8.23
N TRP A 259 -1.20 -7.42 7.99
CA TRP A 259 -1.92 -8.17 9.03
C TRP A 259 -1.43 -9.62 9.16
N GLY A 260 -0.17 -9.86 8.78
CA GLY A 260 0.42 -11.20 8.84
C GLY A 260 -0.16 -12.15 7.79
N THR A 261 0.25 -13.42 7.91
CA THR A 261 -0.07 -14.47 6.92
C THR A 261 -1.48 -15.02 7.07
N ILE A 262 -2.13 -14.78 8.21
CA ILE A 262 -3.51 -15.23 8.50
C ILE A 262 -4.53 -14.49 7.62
N TRP A 263 -4.21 -13.27 7.17
CA TRP A 263 -5.08 -12.55 6.26
C TRP A 263 -5.03 -13.18 4.86
N ARG A 264 -6.17 -13.76 4.45
CA ARG A 264 -6.41 -14.33 3.12
C ARG A 264 -5.36 -15.38 2.71
N VAL A 265 -4.76 -15.26 1.53
CA VAL A 265 -3.78 -16.21 1.00
C VAL A 265 -2.40 -15.70 1.38
N ASN A 266 -1.91 -16.16 2.54
CA ASN A 266 -0.59 -15.81 3.06
C ASN A 266 -0.32 -14.29 3.07
N GLY A 267 -1.28 -13.48 3.52
CA GLY A 267 -1.12 -12.02 3.62
C GLY A 267 -1.28 -11.24 2.31
N GLU A 268 -1.63 -11.91 1.20
CA GLU A 268 -1.79 -11.28 -0.11
C GLU A 268 -3.24 -11.28 -0.59
N GLY A 269 -3.67 -10.20 -1.25
CA GLY A 269 -5.02 -10.00 -1.77
C GLY A 269 -5.05 -9.69 -3.25
N ARG A 270 -6.19 -9.92 -3.91
CA ARG A 270 -6.47 -9.37 -5.24
C ARG A 270 -7.52 -8.28 -5.13
N MET A 271 -7.36 -7.18 -5.86
CA MET A 271 -8.23 -6.01 -5.80
C MET A 271 -8.51 -5.43 -7.17
N ILE A 272 -9.73 -4.95 -7.39
CA ILE A 272 -10.11 -4.11 -8.53
C ILE A 272 -10.46 -2.72 -8.00
N ILE A 273 -9.83 -1.68 -8.54
CA ILE A 273 -10.14 -0.28 -8.21
C ILE A 273 -11.34 0.14 -9.06
N THR A 274 -12.51 0.26 -8.43
CA THR A 274 -13.78 0.48 -9.15
C THR A 274 -14.02 1.89 -9.63
N ASP A 275 -13.24 2.86 -9.13
CA ASP A 275 -13.27 4.24 -9.60
C ASP A 275 -11.86 4.83 -9.47
N THR A 276 -11.60 5.51 -8.37
CA THR A 276 -10.29 6.07 -8.07
C THR A 276 -9.81 5.60 -6.72
N CYS A 277 -8.51 5.65 -6.47
CA CYS A 277 -7.89 5.36 -5.18
C CYS A 277 -6.79 6.39 -4.89
N HIS A 278 -6.50 6.66 -3.62
CA HIS A 278 -5.31 7.45 -3.29
C HIS A 278 -4.10 6.53 -3.34
N MET A 279 -3.08 6.92 -4.09
CA MET A 279 -1.82 6.18 -4.18
C MET A 279 -0.65 7.06 -3.75
N PHE A 280 0.44 6.41 -3.38
CA PHE A 280 1.74 7.03 -3.19
C PHE A 280 2.84 6.11 -3.70
N TYR A 281 3.90 6.70 -4.23
CA TYR A 281 5.01 5.96 -4.83
C TYR A 281 6.32 6.66 -4.52
N LEU A 282 7.41 5.90 -4.56
CA LEU A 282 8.75 6.46 -4.44
C LEU A 282 9.22 6.95 -5.80
N ASP A 283 9.54 8.23 -5.89
CA ASP A 283 10.04 8.89 -7.09
C ASP A 283 11.54 8.64 -7.28
N GLU A 284 12.30 8.83 -6.20
CA GLU A 284 13.75 8.62 -6.18
C GLU A 284 14.25 8.20 -4.80
N VAL A 285 15.29 7.37 -4.78
CA VAL A 285 16.17 7.22 -3.63
C VAL A 285 17.23 8.31 -3.69
N ILE A 286 17.38 9.07 -2.61
CA ILE A 286 18.33 10.19 -2.55
C ILE A 286 19.70 9.65 -2.10
N ASP A 287 20.66 9.63 -3.02
CA ASP A 287 22.05 9.32 -2.70
C ASP A 287 22.82 10.60 -2.34
N ASP A 288 23.29 10.70 -1.10
CA ASP A 288 24.16 11.78 -0.62
C ASP A 288 25.42 11.96 -1.52
N LYS A 289 25.88 10.90 -2.21
CA LYS A 289 27.10 10.93 -3.03
C LYS A 289 26.94 11.67 -4.35
N LYS A 290 25.73 11.80 -4.92
CA LYS A 290 25.53 12.52 -6.20
C LYS A 290 25.71 14.03 -6.09
N LYS A 291 25.71 14.60 -4.88
CA LYS A 291 25.91 16.06 -4.67
C LYS A 291 27.36 16.56 -4.84
N LYS A 292 28.34 15.71 -5.14
CA LYS A 292 29.75 16.13 -5.35
C LYS A 292 30.23 16.15 -6.81
N GLY A 293 29.34 16.06 -7.81
CA GLY A 293 29.73 15.68 -9.19
C GLY A 293 29.42 16.61 -10.35
N LYS A 294 28.96 17.86 -10.15
CA LYS A 294 28.86 18.84 -11.26
C LYS A 294 29.29 20.23 -10.78
N ALA A 295 30.61 20.48 -10.83
CA ALA A 295 31.07 21.84 -11.04
C ALA A 295 30.74 22.21 -12.50
N PRO A 296 30.24 23.43 -12.77
CA PRO A 296 30.06 23.87 -14.14
C PRO A 296 31.45 23.96 -14.79
N ILE A 297 31.61 23.32 -15.95
CA ILE A 297 32.69 23.67 -16.87
C ILE A 297 32.38 25.10 -17.33
N ALA A 298 33.41 25.95 -17.29
CA ALA A 298 33.40 27.35 -17.70
C ALA A 298 32.82 27.56 -19.10
#